data_AF-A0A935FMD3-F1
#
_entry.id   AF-A0A935FMD3-F1
#
_cell.length_a   1.000
_cell.length_b   1.000
_cell.length_c   1.000
_cell.angle_alpha   90.00
_cell.angle_beta   90.00
_cell.angle_gamma   90.00
#
_symmetry.space_group_name_H-M   'P 1'
#
loop_
_entity.id
_entity.type
_entity.pdbx_description
1 polymer ?
#
loop_
_entity_poly.entity_id
_entity_poly.type
_entity_poly.pdbx_seq_one_letter_code
_entity_poly.pdbx_strand_id
1 'polypeptide(L)'
;MGGGRMGTLPMALALLAGLAGVPAAHADDAVELLDKTRLIGQLVHYYEGMLTLRLPNGTLVHLPREKVARIAFQLPKPRAELATPEKAFARLRAAGLKGDLDTYIDAHSAYYQMLLGQQVAQATPEKFRAQLKQEWSNVQLEIVGTEIKGDSAVLKIRRSGGSQADEGELRFLKENSEWKMILPL
;
A
#
# COMPACT_ATOMS: atom_id res chain seq x y z
N MET A 1 -26.25 -20.10 65.28
CA MET A 1 -25.77 -20.61 63.97
C MET A 1 -26.44 -19.80 62.88
N GLY A 2 -25.66 -19.21 61.97
CA GLY A 2 -26.17 -18.37 60.89
C GLY A 2 -25.12 -17.35 60.43
N GLY A 3 -24.06 -17.82 59.79
CA GLY A 3 -23.01 -16.98 59.22
C GLY A 3 -23.44 -16.34 57.90
N GLY A 4 -23.42 -15.01 57.85
CA GLY A 4 -23.72 -14.21 56.67
C GLY A 4 -22.49 -14.03 55.78
N ARG A 5 -22.67 -14.33 54.50
CA ARG A 5 -21.67 -14.35 53.42
C ARG A 5 -21.16 -12.94 53.09
N MET A 6 -19.85 -12.76 53.15
CA MET A 6 -19.13 -11.59 52.65
C MET A 6 -18.82 -11.83 51.16
N GLY A 7 -19.56 -11.14 50.28
CA GLY A 7 -19.38 -11.21 48.84
C GLY A 7 -18.17 -10.38 48.40
N THR A 8 -17.16 -11.05 47.85
CA THR A 8 -16.02 -10.44 47.17
C THR A 8 -16.39 -10.18 45.71
N LEU A 9 -16.40 -8.91 45.28
CA LEU A 9 -16.44 -8.56 43.84
C LEU A 9 -15.03 -8.70 43.25
N PRO A 10 -14.82 -9.49 42.18
CA PRO A 10 -13.55 -9.49 41.49
C PRO A 10 -13.46 -8.30 40.52
N MET A 11 -12.47 -7.46 40.75
CA MET A 11 -11.92 -6.48 39.82
C MET A 11 -11.01 -7.23 38.83
N ALA A 12 -11.40 -7.32 37.57
CA ALA A 12 -10.51 -7.71 36.49
C ALA A 12 -10.81 -6.83 35.26
N LEU A 13 -9.98 -5.81 35.14
CA LEU A 13 -9.92 -4.82 34.07
C LEU A 13 -9.61 -5.53 32.75
N ALA A 14 -10.49 -5.39 31.76
CA ALA A 14 -10.30 -5.92 30.42
C ALA A 14 -9.12 -5.23 29.73
N LEU A 15 -7.99 -5.93 29.65
CA LEU A 15 -6.88 -5.57 28.78
C LEU A 15 -7.21 -6.06 27.36
N LEU A 16 -8.01 -5.28 26.62
CA LEU A 16 -8.12 -5.42 25.16
C LEU A 16 -6.80 -4.95 24.55
N ALA A 17 -5.83 -5.87 24.49
CA ALA A 17 -4.57 -5.67 23.82
C ALA A 17 -4.82 -5.44 22.33
N GLY A 18 -4.45 -4.23 21.87
CA GLY A 18 -4.36 -3.90 20.47
C GLY A 18 -3.34 -4.80 19.78
N LEU A 19 -3.83 -5.69 18.92
CA LEU A 19 -3.07 -6.28 17.82
C LEU A 19 -3.69 -5.77 16.53
N ALA A 20 -3.58 -4.46 16.31
CA ALA A 20 -3.76 -3.89 15.00
C ALA A 20 -2.45 -4.06 14.22
N GLY A 21 -2.50 -4.78 13.10
CA GLY A 21 -1.63 -4.45 11.96
C GLY A 21 -0.43 -5.35 11.67
N VAL A 22 -0.50 -6.67 11.84
CA VAL A 22 0.35 -7.57 11.04
C VAL A 22 -0.57 -8.31 10.07
N PRO A 23 -0.44 -8.12 8.74
CA PRO A 23 -1.18 -8.96 7.80
C PRO A 23 -0.79 -10.40 8.08
N ALA A 24 -1.78 -11.23 8.43
CA ALA A 24 -1.55 -12.65 8.63
C ALA A 24 -0.99 -13.23 7.33
N ALA A 25 0.16 -13.90 7.40
CA ALA A 25 0.65 -14.71 6.29
C ALA A 25 -0.47 -15.70 5.92
N HIS A 26 -0.87 -15.70 4.65
CA HIS A 26 -1.88 -16.64 4.18
C HIS A 26 -1.26 -18.04 4.20
N ALA A 27 -2.04 -19.08 4.51
CA ALA A 27 -1.55 -20.47 4.50
C ALA A 27 -0.99 -20.91 3.13
N ASP A 28 -1.29 -20.15 2.08
CA ASP A 28 -0.82 -20.35 0.71
C ASP A 28 0.46 -19.57 0.36
N ASP A 29 0.92 -18.66 1.24
CA ASP A 29 2.19 -17.95 1.09
C ASP A 29 3.35 -18.88 1.43
N ALA A 30 3.84 -19.60 0.42
CA ALA A 30 4.83 -20.65 0.59
C ALA A 30 5.98 -20.52 -0.40
N VAL A 31 7.19 -20.68 0.12
CA VAL A 31 8.41 -20.86 -0.65
C VAL A 31 8.77 -22.33 -0.63
N GLU A 32 8.78 -22.95 -1.80
CA GLU A 32 9.24 -24.32 -1.99
C GLU A 32 10.72 -24.29 -2.42
N LEU A 33 11.55 -24.98 -1.65
CA LEU A 33 12.97 -25.15 -1.96
C LEU A 33 13.20 -26.30 -2.94
N LEU A 34 14.39 -26.36 -3.54
CA LEU A 34 14.77 -27.44 -4.47
C LEU A 34 14.70 -28.84 -3.84
N ASP A 35 14.85 -28.95 -2.52
CA ASP A 35 14.70 -30.20 -1.77
C ASP A 35 13.24 -30.54 -1.41
N LYS A 36 12.27 -29.79 -1.97
CA LYS A 36 10.83 -29.86 -1.71
C LYS A 36 10.42 -29.44 -0.30
N THR A 37 11.31 -28.85 0.48
CA THR A 37 10.95 -28.19 1.74
C THR A 37 10.02 -27.02 1.46
N ARG A 38 8.88 -26.98 2.14
CA ARG A 38 7.90 -25.90 2.03
C ARG A 38 7.98 -24.99 3.26
N LEU A 39 8.41 -23.75 3.05
CA LEU A 39 8.47 -22.72 4.08
C LEU A 39 7.27 -21.80 3.96
N ILE A 40 6.44 -21.73 5.00
CA ILE A 40 5.29 -20.82 5.07
C ILE A 40 5.71 -19.58 5.82
N GLY A 41 5.67 -18.42 5.17
CA GLY A 41 6.13 -17.18 5.77
C GLY A 41 5.95 -15.97 4.86
N GLN A 42 5.93 -14.79 5.46
CA GLN A 42 5.80 -13.53 4.75
C GLN A 42 7.13 -13.16 4.09
N LEU A 43 7.15 -12.89 2.78
CA LEU A 43 8.32 -12.29 2.14
C LEU A 43 8.49 -10.84 2.62
N VAL A 44 9.63 -10.57 3.25
CA VAL A 44 9.98 -9.26 3.79
C VAL A 44 10.83 -8.48 2.80
N HIS A 45 11.77 -9.15 2.12
CA HIS A 45 12.73 -8.49 1.24
C HIS A 45 13.24 -9.46 0.17
N TYR A 46 13.51 -8.95 -1.02
CA TYR A 46 14.27 -9.64 -2.05
C TYR A 46 15.30 -8.67 -2.64
N TYR A 47 16.58 -8.95 -2.44
CA TYR A 47 17.67 -8.11 -2.92
C TYR A 47 18.91 -8.96 -3.18
N GLU A 48 19.64 -8.66 -4.26
CA GLU A 48 20.86 -9.37 -4.68
C GLU A 48 20.74 -10.90 -4.69
N GLY A 49 19.58 -11.42 -5.09
CA GLY A 49 19.35 -12.87 -5.15
C GLY A 49 19.12 -13.53 -3.79
N MET A 50 18.95 -12.77 -2.70
CA MET A 50 18.59 -13.30 -1.38
C MET A 50 17.15 -12.93 -1.03
N LEU A 51 16.31 -13.93 -0.74
CA LEU A 51 14.98 -13.77 -0.18
C LEU A 51 15.05 -13.75 1.35
N THR A 52 14.33 -12.83 1.98
CA THR A 52 14.15 -12.83 3.43
C THR A 52 12.70 -13.11 3.77
N LEU A 53 12.42 -14.24 4.42
CA LEU A 53 11.10 -14.62 4.89
C LEU A 53 10.97 -14.39 6.38
N ARG A 54 9.83 -13.87 6.83
CA ARG A 54 9.41 -13.86 8.24
C ARG A 54 8.44 -15.01 8.46
N LEU A 55 8.88 -16.01 9.21
CA LEU A 55 8.04 -17.13 9.63
C LEU A 55 7.00 -16.66 10.67
N PRO A 56 5.89 -17.41 10.86
CA PRO A 56 4.84 -17.04 11.83
C PRO A 56 5.32 -16.86 13.27
N ASN A 57 6.42 -17.52 13.65
CA ASN A 57 7.06 -17.37 14.96
C ASN A 57 7.96 -16.11 15.08
N GLY A 58 7.96 -15.23 14.07
CA GLY A 58 8.79 -14.03 14.01
C GLY A 58 10.24 -14.25 13.56
N THR A 59 10.65 -15.50 13.32
CA THR A 59 12.01 -15.81 12.85
C THR A 59 12.21 -15.34 11.41
N LEU A 60 13.33 -14.67 11.16
CA LEU A 60 13.76 -14.32 9.81
C LEU A 60 14.61 -15.45 9.22
N VAL A 61 14.26 -15.89 8.01
CA VAL A 61 14.99 -16.90 7.24
C VAL A 61 15.50 -16.26 5.96
N HIS A 62 16.80 -16.35 5.73
CA HIS A 62 17.44 -15.86 4.51
C HIS A 62 17.67 -17.03 3.56
N LEU A 63 17.11 -16.94 2.36
CA LEU A 63 17.14 -17.99 1.35
C LEU A 63 17.78 -17.47 0.07
N PRO A 64 18.89 -18.05 -0.38
CA PRO A 64 19.41 -17.78 -1.71
C PRO A 64 18.39 -18.18 -2.78
N ARG A 65 18.22 -17.34 -3.80
CA ARG A 65 17.24 -17.50 -4.88
C ARG A 65 17.46 -18.81 -5.62
N GLU A 66 18.71 -19.23 -5.77
CA GLU A 66 19.09 -20.48 -6.42
C GLU A 66 18.60 -21.72 -5.66
N LYS A 67 18.28 -21.61 -4.37
CA LYS A 67 17.71 -22.71 -3.58
C LYS A 67 16.19 -22.78 -3.67
N VAL A 68 15.54 -21.79 -4.28
CA VAL A 68 14.08 -21.67 -4.37
C VAL A 68 13.59 -22.27 -5.67
N ALA A 69 12.81 -23.36 -5.56
CA ALA A 69 12.16 -24.01 -6.68
C ALA A 69 10.92 -23.21 -7.15
N ARG A 70 10.07 -22.82 -6.19
CA ARG A 70 8.81 -22.14 -6.47
C ARG A 70 8.46 -21.18 -5.35
N ILE A 71 7.81 -20.09 -5.76
CA ILE A 71 7.24 -19.11 -4.86
C ILE A 71 5.74 -19.05 -5.16
N ALA A 72 4.91 -19.30 -4.15
CA ALA A 72 3.47 -19.08 -4.21
C ALA A 72 3.14 -17.97 -3.20
N PHE A 73 2.59 -16.86 -3.69
CA PHE A 73 2.04 -15.80 -2.85
C PHE A 73 0.61 -15.55 -3.26
N GLN A 74 -0.27 -15.47 -2.26
CA GLN A 74 -1.62 -14.98 -2.49
C GLN A 74 -1.56 -13.46 -2.48
N LEU A 75 -1.82 -12.87 -3.64
CA LEU A 75 -1.90 -11.41 -3.73
C LEU A 75 -3.07 -10.93 -2.85
N PRO A 76 -2.91 -9.80 -2.13
CA PRO A 76 -4.00 -9.20 -1.40
C PRO A 76 -5.20 -8.99 -2.33
N LYS A 77 -6.41 -9.17 -1.77
CA LYS A 77 -7.64 -8.93 -2.53
C LYS A 77 -7.63 -7.50 -3.08
N PRO A 78 -7.97 -7.29 -4.36
CA PRO A 78 -7.99 -5.96 -4.96
C PRO A 78 -8.93 -5.02 -4.20
N ARG A 79 -8.44 -3.82 -3.87
CA ARG A 79 -9.18 -2.83 -3.10
C ARG A 79 -10.20 -2.08 -3.96
N ALA A 80 -11.41 -1.89 -3.40
CA ALA A 80 -12.53 -1.28 -4.13
C ALA A 80 -12.29 0.20 -4.49
N GLU A 81 -11.51 0.91 -3.67
CA GLU A 81 -11.03 2.29 -3.92
C GLU A 81 -10.02 2.42 -5.05
N LEU A 82 -9.47 1.32 -5.57
CA LEU A 82 -8.52 1.30 -6.68
C LEU A 82 -9.09 0.52 -7.89
N ALA A 83 -10.39 0.22 -7.89
CA ALA A 83 -11.02 -0.61 -8.90
C ALA A 83 -11.18 0.09 -10.28
N THR A 84 -11.17 1.42 -10.32
CA THR A 84 -11.15 2.22 -11.58
C THR A 84 -10.10 3.33 -11.52
N PRO A 85 -9.63 3.84 -12.66
CA PRO A 85 -8.68 4.96 -12.69
C PRO A 85 -9.21 6.20 -11.96
N GLU A 86 -10.50 6.51 -12.08
CA GLU A 86 -11.13 7.66 -11.41
C GLU A 86 -11.14 7.51 -9.90
N LYS A 87 -11.41 6.30 -9.39
CA LYS A 87 -11.35 6.02 -7.95
C LYS A 87 -9.93 6.10 -7.42
N ALA A 88 -8.97 5.55 -8.17
CA ALA A 88 -7.55 5.66 -7.83
C ALA A 88 -7.09 7.12 -7.79
N PHE A 89 -7.49 7.93 -8.78
CA PHE A 89 -7.23 9.36 -8.81
C PHE A 89 -7.91 10.10 -7.63
N ALA A 90 -9.18 9.80 -7.34
CA ALA A 90 -9.90 10.42 -6.22
C ALA A 90 -9.22 10.13 -4.88
N ARG A 91 -8.76 8.89 -4.67
CA ARG A 91 -7.98 8.49 -3.49
C ARG A 91 -6.66 9.26 -3.41
N LEU A 92 -5.90 9.30 -4.51
CA LEU A 92 -4.62 9.99 -4.60
C LEU A 92 -4.77 11.49 -4.31
N ARG A 93 -5.74 12.16 -4.93
CA ARG A 93 -6.05 13.57 -4.70
C ARG A 93 -6.41 13.85 -3.25
N ALA A 94 -7.27 13.02 -2.65
CA ALA A 94 -7.66 13.16 -1.26
C ALA A 94 -6.45 13.00 -0.32
N ALA A 95 -5.55 12.07 -0.61
CA ALA A 95 -4.31 11.89 0.13
C ALA A 95 -3.37 13.10 -0.01
N GLY A 96 -3.22 13.62 -1.23
CA GLY A 96 -2.43 14.83 -1.52
C GLY A 96 -2.89 16.05 -0.73
N LEU A 97 -4.20 16.34 -0.74
CA LEU A 97 -4.81 17.43 0.02
C LEU A 97 -4.62 17.28 1.55
N LYS A 98 -4.63 16.03 2.06
CA LYS A 98 -4.44 15.74 3.48
C LYS A 98 -2.97 15.68 3.90
N GLY A 99 -2.04 15.57 2.96
CA GLY A 99 -0.64 15.24 3.22
C GLY A 99 -0.44 13.83 3.79
N ASP A 100 -1.33 12.91 3.43
CA ASP A 100 -1.21 11.49 3.77
C ASP A 100 -0.24 10.82 2.80
N LEU A 101 1.04 10.79 3.18
CA LEU A 101 2.12 10.27 2.32
C LEU A 101 1.96 8.79 2.01
N ASP A 102 1.54 7.98 2.97
CA ASP A 102 1.49 6.53 2.80
C ASP A 102 0.42 6.17 1.76
N THR A 103 -0.77 6.77 1.88
CA THR A 103 -1.84 6.59 0.88
C THR A 103 -1.48 7.21 -0.47
N TYR A 104 -0.80 8.37 -0.46
CA TYR A 104 -0.37 9.03 -1.70
C TYR A 104 0.62 8.18 -2.48
N ILE A 105 1.63 7.63 -1.80
CA ILE A 105 2.63 6.74 -2.38
C ILE A 105 1.97 5.45 -2.86
N ASP A 106 1.16 4.77 -2.03
CA ASP A 106 0.48 3.52 -2.38
C ASP A 106 -0.44 3.64 -3.62
N ALA A 107 -0.97 4.83 -3.91
CA ALA A 107 -1.77 5.06 -5.11
C ALA A 107 -0.95 5.09 -6.41
N HIS A 108 0.38 5.09 -6.34
CA HIS A 108 1.28 5.00 -7.49
C HIS A 108 1.70 3.56 -7.77
N SER A 109 2.21 3.30 -8.98
CA SER A 109 2.71 1.99 -9.36
C SER A 109 3.94 1.60 -8.52
N ALA A 110 4.23 0.32 -8.38
CA ALA A 110 5.32 -0.17 -7.53
C ALA A 110 6.68 0.50 -7.83
N TYR A 111 6.96 0.76 -9.10
CA TYR A 111 8.16 1.49 -9.52
C TYR A 111 8.20 2.92 -8.96
N TYR A 112 7.10 3.66 -9.09
CA TYR A 112 7.02 5.04 -8.60
C TYR A 112 6.91 5.11 -7.07
N GLN A 113 6.39 4.08 -6.40
CA GLN A 113 6.45 3.98 -4.94
C GLN A 113 7.90 4.04 -4.44
N MET A 114 8.79 3.29 -5.09
CA MET A 114 10.22 3.32 -4.78
C MET A 114 10.83 4.72 -5.00
N LEU A 115 10.54 5.36 -6.14
CA LEU A 115 11.07 6.69 -6.46
C LEU A 115 10.57 7.77 -5.49
N LEU A 116 9.28 7.76 -5.18
CA LEU A 116 8.68 8.70 -4.21
C LEU A 116 9.26 8.48 -2.81
N GLY A 117 9.47 7.22 -2.41
CA GLY A 117 10.16 6.89 -1.15
C GLY A 117 11.55 7.50 -1.07
N GLN A 118 12.33 7.45 -2.16
CA GLN A 118 13.64 8.10 -2.23
C GLN A 118 13.54 9.63 -2.15
N GLN A 119 12.58 10.24 -2.84
CA GLN A 119 12.37 11.70 -2.78
C GLN A 119 11.99 12.17 -1.37
N VAL A 120 11.11 11.43 -0.69
CA VAL A 120 10.73 11.71 0.70
C VAL A 120 11.95 11.61 1.62
N ALA A 121 12.81 10.60 1.42
CA ALA A 121 14.04 10.45 2.19
C ALA A 121 15.04 11.59 1.96
N GLN A 122 15.11 12.16 0.75
CA GLN A 122 15.99 13.29 0.42
C GLN A 122 15.50 14.63 0.99
N ALA A 123 14.18 14.87 1.03
CA ALA A 123 13.61 16.16 1.42
C ALA A 123 13.28 16.30 2.91
N THR A 124 13.12 15.18 3.62
CA THR A 124 12.34 14.95 4.87
C THR A 124 10.82 14.80 4.66
N PRO A 125 10.16 13.90 5.43
CA PRO A 125 8.72 13.71 5.32
C PRO A 125 7.87 14.95 5.59
N GLU A 126 8.24 15.82 6.55
CA GLU A 126 7.44 17.03 6.82
C GLU A 126 7.49 18.01 5.64
N LYS A 127 8.68 18.22 5.07
CA LYS A 127 8.86 19.12 3.92
C LYS A 127 8.07 18.63 2.72
N PHE A 128 8.14 17.33 2.43
CA PHE A 128 7.39 16.73 1.33
C PHE A 128 5.88 16.85 1.53
N ARG A 129 5.36 16.61 2.76
CA ARG A 129 3.93 16.80 3.07
C ARG A 129 3.48 18.24 2.83
N ALA A 130 4.27 19.23 3.25
CA ALA A 130 3.94 20.64 3.08
C ALA A 130 3.87 21.01 1.59
N GLN A 131 4.87 20.58 0.81
CA GLN A 131 4.90 20.75 -0.64
C GLN A 131 3.68 20.11 -1.31
N LEU A 132 3.39 18.85 -0.97
CA LEU A 132 2.26 18.11 -1.53
C LEU A 132 0.92 18.83 -1.28
N LYS A 133 0.67 19.26 -0.03
CA LYS A 133 -0.55 20.02 0.31
C LYS A 133 -0.66 21.30 -0.51
N GLN A 134 0.44 22.03 -0.67
CA GLN A 134 0.47 23.27 -1.45
C GLN A 134 0.14 23.02 -2.92
N GLU A 135 0.76 22.01 -3.55
CA GLU A 135 0.53 21.65 -4.94
C GLU A 135 -0.95 21.26 -5.19
N TRP A 136 -1.53 20.43 -4.33
CA TRP A 136 -2.90 19.95 -4.51
C TRP A 136 -3.97 20.98 -4.13
N SER A 137 -3.67 21.94 -3.25
CA SER A 137 -4.64 22.98 -2.85
C SER A 137 -4.78 24.08 -3.89
N ASN A 138 -3.74 24.33 -4.69
CA ASN A 138 -3.73 25.39 -5.70
C ASN A 138 -4.42 24.98 -7.01
N VAL A 139 -4.92 23.75 -7.10
CA VAL A 139 -5.35 23.14 -8.35
C VAL A 139 -6.74 22.52 -8.18
N GLN A 140 -7.71 22.99 -8.96
CA GLN A 140 -8.94 22.27 -9.20
C GLN A 140 -8.78 21.39 -10.44
N LEU A 141 -9.20 20.12 -10.33
CA LEU A 141 -9.11 19.13 -11.39
C LEU A 141 -10.49 18.55 -11.63
N GLU A 142 -10.92 18.58 -12.88
CA GLU A 142 -12.14 17.97 -13.38
C GLU A 142 -11.75 16.84 -14.35
N ILE A 143 -12.34 15.65 -14.19
CA ILE A 143 -12.16 14.58 -15.18
C ILE A 143 -13.10 14.88 -16.35
N VAL A 144 -12.56 15.02 -17.55
CA VAL A 144 -13.31 15.29 -18.78
C VAL A 144 -13.40 14.08 -19.71
N GLY A 145 -12.61 13.03 -19.46
CA GLY A 145 -12.71 11.77 -20.18
C GLY A 145 -11.80 10.68 -19.64
N THR A 146 -12.15 9.44 -19.95
CA THR A 146 -11.39 8.25 -19.57
C THR A 146 -11.24 7.35 -20.78
N GLU A 147 -10.02 6.88 -21.03
CA GLU A 147 -9.71 5.87 -22.04
C GLU A 147 -9.01 4.69 -21.38
N ILE A 148 -9.55 3.48 -21.55
CA ILE A 148 -8.99 2.24 -21.00
C ILE A 148 -8.60 1.31 -22.16
N LYS A 149 -7.36 0.83 -22.14
CA LYS A 149 -6.78 -0.11 -23.11
C LYS A 149 -6.07 -1.24 -22.37
N GLY A 150 -6.78 -2.35 -22.17
CA GLY A 150 -6.28 -3.49 -21.41
C GLY A 150 -5.93 -3.06 -19.98
N ASP A 151 -4.65 -3.18 -19.63
CA ASP A 151 -4.12 -2.83 -18.31
C ASP A 151 -3.58 -1.39 -18.22
N SER A 152 -3.82 -0.56 -19.24
CA SER A 152 -3.44 0.86 -19.25
C SER A 152 -4.66 1.76 -19.32
N ALA A 153 -4.61 2.91 -18.67
CA ALA A 153 -5.65 3.93 -18.77
C ALA A 153 -5.10 5.35 -18.82
N VAL A 154 -5.84 6.23 -19.48
CA VAL A 154 -5.59 7.68 -19.53
C VAL A 154 -6.84 8.41 -19.04
N LEU A 155 -6.68 9.22 -17.99
CA LEU A 155 -7.68 10.20 -17.58
C LEU A 155 -7.31 11.54 -18.19
N LYS A 156 -8.22 12.09 -18.99
CA LYS A 156 -8.15 13.48 -19.43
C LYS A 156 -8.72 14.35 -18.33
N ILE A 157 -7.94 15.33 -17.91
CA ILE A 157 -8.30 16.27 -16.86
C ILE A 157 -8.30 17.69 -17.39
N ARG A 158 -9.25 18.49 -16.93
CA ARG A 158 -9.19 19.94 -17.03
C ARG A 158 -8.71 20.48 -15.69
N ARG A 159 -7.66 21.31 -15.75
CA ARG A 159 -7.09 22.00 -14.61
C ARG A 159 -7.60 23.44 -14.59
N SER A 160 -8.13 23.87 -13.46
CA SER A 160 -8.49 25.27 -13.19
C SER A 160 -7.82 25.73 -11.89
N GLY A 161 -7.17 26.89 -11.92
CA GLY A 161 -6.40 27.44 -10.80
C GLY A 161 -5.18 28.21 -11.30
N GLY A 162 -5.20 29.54 -11.16
CA GLY A 162 -4.29 30.46 -11.86
C GLY A 162 -4.99 31.22 -13.00
N SER A 163 -4.22 31.91 -13.85
CA SER A 163 -4.74 32.81 -14.90
C SER A 163 -5.30 32.13 -16.15
N GLN A 164 -5.17 30.82 -16.32
CA GLN A 164 -5.75 30.05 -17.44
C GLN A 164 -6.17 28.63 -17.03
N ALA A 165 -7.15 28.06 -17.75
CA ALA A 165 -7.56 26.67 -17.63
C ALA A 165 -6.89 25.85 -18.74
N ASP A 166 -6.22 24.76 -18.36
CA ASP A 166 -5.47 23.89 -19.27
C ASP A 166 -5.98 22.45 -19.20
N GLU A 167 -5.85 21.72 -20.31
CA GLU A 167 -6.14 20.29 -20.36
C GLU A 167 -4.85 19.47 -20.18
N GLY A 168 -4.96 18.35 -19.48
CA GLY A 168 -3.84 17.45 -19.21
C GLY A 168 -4.26 15.99 -19.18
N GLU A 169 -3.28 15.11 -19.08
CA GLU A 169 -3.48 13.66 -19.02
C GLU A 169 -2.84 13.09 -17.76
N LEU A 170 -3.56 12.19 -17.11
CA LEU A 170 -3.03 11.33 -16.05
C LEU A 170 -3.03 9.89 -16.54
N ARG A 171 -1.94 9.17 -16.29
CA ARG A 171 -1.74 7.83 -16.81
C ARG A 171 -1.78 6.82 -15.67
N PHE A 172 -2.35 5.66 -15.96
CA PHE A 172 -2.51 4.58 -15.00
C PHE A 172 -2.11 3.24 -15.60
N LEU A 173 -1.58 2.37 -14.76
CA LEU A 173 -1.31 0.97 -15.04
C LEU A 173 -2.08 0.10 -14.04
N LYS A 174 -2.58 -1.05 -14.47
CA LYS A 174 -3.26 -2.03 -13.62
C LYS A 174 -2.23 -2.99 -13.03
N GLU A 175 -2.07 -2.96 -11.72
CA GLU A 175 -1.19 -3.85 -10.95
C GLU A 175 -2.03 -4.61 -9.93
N ASN A 176 -1.95 -5.94 -9.90
CA ASN A 176 -2.79 -6.77 -9.02
C ASN A 176 -4.29 -6.42 -9.10
N SER A 177 -4.79 -6.19 -10.30
CA SER A 177 -6.17 -5.73 -10.55
C SER A 177 -6.55 -4.38 -9.94
N GLU A 178 -5.59 -3.60 -9.44
CA GLU A 178 -5.76 -2.24 -8.92
C GLU A 178 -5.16 -1.23 -9.91
N TRP A 179 -5.85 -0.11 -10.15
CA TRP A 179 -5.31 0.98 -10.95
C TRP A 179 -4.35 1.82 -10.12
N LYS A 180 -3.16 2.04 -10.67
CA LYS A 180 -2.06 2.77 -10.04
C LYS A 180 -1.60 3.90 -10.95
N MET A 181 -1.43 5.10 -10.41
CA MET A 181 -0.97 6.23 -11.20
C MET A 181 0.50 6.06 -11.55
N ILE A 182 0.85 6.39 -12.78
CA ILE A 182 2.23 6.54 -13.22
C ILE A 182 2.48 8.02 -13.50
N LEU A 183 3.61 8.56 -13.04
CA LEU A 183 4.01 9.90 -13.45
C LEU A 183 4.33 9.87 -14.95
N PRO A 184 4.12 10.97 -15.69
CA PRO A 184 4.53 11.03 -17.09
C PRO A 184 6.02 10.66 -17.22
N LEU A 185 6.32 9.82 -18.23
CA LEU A 185 7.69 9.50 -18.66
C LEU A 185 8.35 10.74 -19.28
#